data_AF-A0A971X6I2-F1
#
_entry.id   AF-A0A971X6I2-F1
#
_cell.length_a   1.000
_cell.length_b   1.000
_cell.length_c   1.000
_cell.angle_alpha   90.00
_cell.angle_beta   90.00
_cell.angle_gamma   90.00
#
_symmetry.space_group_name_H-M   'P 1'
#
loop_
_entity.id
_entity.type
_entity.pdbx_description
1 polymer ?
#
loop_
_entity_poly.entity_id
_entity_poly.type
_entity_poly.pdbx_seq_one_letter_code
_entity_poly.pdbx_strand_id
1 'polypeptide(L)'
;MLYYYYFPLWKTLFEELGAQVVVSDISTREIIDEGVKEAVPEICVPIKIYIGHILNLLSKDVDYVFVPRFTSIRKGEFFCPKFMGLPDMIKHSLPQVEDKL
;
A
#
# COMPACT_ATOMS: atom_id res chain seq x y z
N MET A 1 -10.94 -1.00 -2.16
CA MET A 1 -12.08 -1.26 -1.26
C MET A 1 -11.71 -1.04 0.21
N LEU A 2 -10.72 -1.74 0.79
CA LEU A 2 -10.37 -1.57 2.22
C LEU A 2 -9.92 -0.15 2.62
N TYR A 3 -9.24 0.57 1.73
CA TYR A 3 -8.91 1.98 1.94
C TYR A 3 -10.14 2.79 2.39
N TYR A 4 -11.24 2.75 1.64
CA TYR A 4 -12.44 3.53 1.96
C TYR A 4 -13.11 3.17 3.29
N TYR A 5 -12.91 1.94 3.78
CA TYR A 5 -13.46 1.50 5.07
C TYR A 5 -12.57 1.88 6.26
N TYR A 6 -11.25 1.72 6.11
CA TYR A 6 -10.30 1.87 7.22
C TYR A 6 -9.53 3.20 7.20
N PHE A 7 -9.63 3.98 6.13
CA PHE A 7 -8.94 5.27 6.03
C PHE A 7 -9.31 6.23 7.16
N PRO A 8 -10.59 6.41 7.56
CA PRO A 8 -10.92 7.28 8.69
C PRO A 8 -10.21 6.86 9.98
N LEU A 9 -10.15 5.54 10.25
CA LEU A 9 -9.43 5.00 11.41
C LEU A 9 -7.94 5.36 11.38
N TRP A 10 -7.27 5.07 10.27
CA TRP A 10 -5.82 5.31 10.15
C TRP A 10 -5.48 6.79 10.13
N LYS A 11 -6.27 7.59 9.41
CA LYS A 11 -6.09 9.05 9.36
C LYS A 11 -6.16 9.63 10.76
N THR A 12 -7.24 9.35 11.50
CA THR A 12 -7.40 9.86 12.86
C THR A 12 -6.30 9.35 13.77
N LEU A 13 -5.95 8.07 13.73
CA LEU A 13 -4.88 7.51 14.56
C LEU A 13 -3.55 8.25 14.36
N PHE A 14 -3.12 8.45 13.12
CA PHE A 14 -1.83 9.10 12.82
C PHE A 14 -1.86 10.60 13.10
N GLU A 15 -2.97 11.29 12.81
CA GLU A 15 -3.12 12.71 13.13
C GLU A 15 -3.09 12.97 14.65
N GLU A 16 -3.74 12.12 15.46
CA GLU A 16 -3.70 12.21 16.93
C GLU A 16 -2.32 11.91 17.51
N LEU A 17 -1.49 11.13 16.79
CA LEU A 17 -0.08 10.92 17.12
C LEU A 17 0.83 12.06 16.65
N GLY A 18 0.28 13.10 16.02
CA GLY A 18 1.02 14.27 15.51
C GLY A 18 1.66 14.08 14.14
N ALA A 19 1.34 13.00 13.42
CA ALA A 19 1.85 12.78 12.07
C ALA A 19 0.98 13.48 11.02
N GLN A 20 1.63 13.99 9.97
CA GLN A 20 0.92 14.48 8.78
C GLN A 20 0.56 13.30 7.87
N VAL A 21 -0.73 13.11 7.61
CA VAL A 21 -1.21 12.02 6.75
C VAL A 21 -1.21 12.48 5.29
N VAL A 22 -0.35 11.85 4.48
CA VAL A 22 -0.30 12.04 3.02
C VAL A 22 -0.95 10.85 2.33
N VAL A 23 -1.80 11.11 1.34
CA VAL A 23 -2.46 10.07 0.54
C VAL A 23 -1.94 10.11 -0.89
N SER A 24 -1.82 8.93 -1.51
CA SER A 24 -1.51 8.83 -2.94
C SER A 24 -2.63 9.49 -3.77
N ASP A 25 -2.31 9.89 -4.99
CA ASP A 25 -3.31 10.42 -5.91
C ASP A 25 -4.36 9.37 -6.30
N ILE A 26 -5.44 9.82 -6.94
CA ILE A 26 -6.43 8.91 -7.51
C ILE A 26 -5.77 8.00 -8.55
N SER A 27 -6.21 6.75 -8.65
CA SER A 27 -5.64 5.81 -9.61
C SER A 27 -5.80 6.33 -11.04
N THR A 28 -4.68 6.60 -11.71
CA THR A 28 -4.62 6.92 -13.14
C THR A 28 -3.94 5.79 -13.90
N ARG A 29 -4.01 5.82 -15.23
CA ARG A 29 -3.32 4.82 -16.06
C ARG A 29 -1.82 4.84 -15.81
N GLU A 30 -1.26 6.02 -15.62
CA GLU A 30 0.17 6.24 -15.39
C GLU A 30 0.62 5.56 -14.09
N ILE A 31 -0.11 5.76 -12.98
CA ILE A 31 0.17 5.08 -11.69
C ILE A 31 0.12 3.56 -11.84
N ILE A 32 -0.87 3.06 -12.57
CA ILE A 32 -1.03 1.62 -12.80
C ILE A 32 0.13 1.08 -13.63
N ASP A 33 0.50 1.77 -14.72
CA ASP A 33 1.58 1.37 -15.62
C ASP A 33 2.94 1.38 -14.92
N GLU A 34 3.20 2.36 -14.03
CA GLU A 34 4.38 2.37 -13.15
C GLU A 34 4.39 1.16 -12.22
N GLY A 35 3.26 0.89 -11.56
CA GLY A 35 3.13 -0.28 -10.70
C GLY A 35 3.30 -1.62 -11.45
N VAL A 36 2.86 -1.70 -12.70
CA VAL A 36 3.04 -2.88 -13.55
C VAL A 36 4.50 -3.09 -13.96
N LYS A 37 5.27 -2.01 -14.19
CA LYS A 37 6.68 -2.08 -14.56
C LYS A 37 7.56 -2.60 -13.45
N GLU A 38 7.31 -2.18 -12.21
CA GLU A 38 8.10 -2.59 -11.04
C GLU A 38 7.65 -3.94 -10.47
N ALA A 39 6.41 -4.33 -10.68
CA ALA A 39 5.87 -5.58 -10.13
C ALA A 39 6.34 -6.84 -10.87
N VAL A 40 6.45 -7.95 -10.13
CA VAL A 40 6.64 -9.28 -10.71
C VAL A 40 5.47 -9.62 -11.66
N PRO A 41 5.75 -10.14 -12.88
CA PRO A 41 4.72 -10.33 -13.92
C PRO A 41 3.49 -11.13 -13.46
N GLU A 42 3.70 -12.17 -12.65
CA GLU A 42 2.67 -13.12 -12.18
C GLU A 42 1.84 -12.62 -10.98
N ILE A 43 2.07 -11.38 -10.52
CA ILE A 43 1.26 -10.80 -9.44
C ILE A 43 -0.10 -10.31 -9.95
N CYS A 44 -1.12 -10.38 -9.10
CA CYS A 44 -2.45 -9.94 -9.50
C CYS A 44 -2.53 -8.41 -9.61
N VAL A 45 -3.41 -7.94 -10.51
CA VAL A 45 -3.58 -6.51 -10.81
C VAL A 45 -3.77 -5.64 -9.56
N PRO A 46 -4.54 -6.02 -8.51
CA PRO A 46 -4.68 -5.21 -7.31
C PRO A 46 -3.36 -4.89 -6.61
N ILE A 47 -2.40 -5.82 -6.62
CA ILE A 47 -1.08 -5.61 -6.02
C ILE A 47 -0.24 -4.69 -6.90
N LYS A 48 -0.32 -4.83 -8.23
CA LYS A 48 0.36 -3.91 -9.17
C LYS A 48 -0.13 -2.47 -8.99
N ILE A 49 -1.44 -2.29 -8.85
CA ILE A 49 -2.03 -0.98 -8.54
C ILE A 49 -1.48 -0.46 -7.21
N TYR A 50 -1.44 -1.28 -6.17
CA TYR A 50 -0.90 -0.89 -4.86
C TYR A 50 0.57 -0.44 -4.94
N ILE A 51 1.42 -1.19 -5.66
CA ILE A 51 2.82 -0.83 -5.93
C ILE A 51 2.89 0.56 -6.60
N GLY A 52 2.07 0.82 -7.61
CA GLY A 52 1.99 2.14 -8.24
C GLY A 52 1.65 3.26 -7.26
N HIS A 53 0.71 3.02 -6.35
CA HIS A 53 0.38 4.01 -5.31
C HIS A 53 1.53 4.23 -4.30
N ILE A 54 2.32 3.19 -4.00
CA ILE A 54 3.52 3.33 -3.17
C ILE A 54 4.57 4.21 -3.89
N LEU A 55 4.80 3.98 -5.18
CA LEU A 55 5.71 4.80 -5.99
C LEU A 55 5.24 6.27 -6.04
N ASN A 56 3.93 6.51 -6.17
CA ASN A 56 3.35 7.84 -6.11
C ASN A 56 3.52 8.51 -4.73
N LEU A 57 3.52 7.75 -3.63
CA LEU A 57 3.82 8.30 -2.30
C LEU A 57 5.31 8.63 -2.16
N LEU A 58 6.18 7.76 -2.67
CA LEU A 58 7.62 7.98 -2.65
C LEU A 58 8.04 9.22 -3.42
N SER A 59 7.37 9.54 -4.54
CA SER A 59 7.64 10.78 -5.30
C SER A 59 7.20 12.06 -4.57
N LYS A 60 6.38 11.94 -3.51
CA LYS A 60 5.96 13.05 -2.64
C LYS A 60 6.88 13.26 -1.43
N ASP A 61 8.03 12.57 -1.40
CA ASP A 61 9.07 12.67 -0.37
C ASP A 61 8.54 12.45 1.07
N VAL A 62 7.71 11.43 1.26
CA VAL A 62 7.22 11.04 2.59
C VAL A 62 8.33 10.40 3.44
N ASP A 63 8.30 10.62 4.75
CA ASP A 63 9.24 9.99 5.69
C ASP A 63 8.97 8.50 5.89
N TYR A 64 7.68 8.13 5.97
CA TYR A 64 7.23 6.76 6.22
C TYR A 64 6.07 6.37 5.29
N VAL A 65 5.99 5.09 4.96
CA VAL A 65 4.94 4.50 4.13
C VAL A 65 4.21 3.44 4.92
N PHE A 66 2.93 3.68 5.21
CA PHE A 66 2.11 2.73 5.96
C PHE A 66 1.52 1.62 5.07
N VAL A 67 1.96 0.38 5.29
CA VAL A 67 1.42 -0.81 4.61
C VAL A 67 0.74 -1.76 5.61
N PRO A 68 -0.60 -1.69 5.78
CA PRO A 68 -1.30 -2.51 6.75
C PRO A 68 -1.33 -3.99 6.35
N ARG A 69 -1.08 -4.88 7.31
CA ARG A 69 -1.25 -6.33 7.13
C ARG A 69 -2.68 -6.75 7.49
N PHE A 70 -3.41 -7.29 6.54
CA PHE A 70 -4.73 -7.88 6.78
C PHE A 70 -4.70 -9.38 6.56
N THR A 71 -4.90 -10.15 7.63
CA THR A 71 -5.00 -11.62 7.59
C THR A 71 -6.46 -12.07 7.49
N SER A 72 -7.32 -11.48 8.30
CA SER A 72 -8.74 -11.78 8.40
C SER A 72 -9.48 -10.56 8.93
N ILE A 73 -10.67 -10.27 8.39
CA ILE A 73 -11.62 -9.27 8.92
C ILE A 73 -12.85 -9.90 9.56
N ARG A 74 -13.02 -11.20 9.39
CA ARG A 74 -14.16 -11.99 9.90
C ARG A 74 -13.67 -13.37 10.28
N LYS A 75 -14.06 -13.84 11.46
CA LYS A 75 -13.63 -15.14 11.99
C LYS A 75 -13.94 -16.25 10.99
N GLY A 76 -12.91 -17.00 10.59
CA GLY A 76 -13.02 -18.11 9.63
C GLY A 76 -12.88 -17.69 8.16
N GLU A 77 -12.77 -16.40 7.85
CA GLU A 77 -12.51 -15.88 6.51
C GLU A 77 -11.10 -15.29 6.44
N PHE A 78 -10.33 -15.64 5.41
CA PHE A 78 -8.95 -15.19 5.24
C PHE A 78 -8.78 -14.51 3.89
N PHE A 79 -7.91 -13.50 3.85
CA PHE A 79 -7.50 -12.91 2.59
C PHE A 79 -6.60 -13.86 1.79
N CYS A 80 -6.44 -13.60 0.50
CA CYS A 80 -5.52 -14.38 -0.31
C CYS A 80 -4.08 -14.26 0.22
N PRO A 81 -3.22 -15.28 0.05
CA PRO A 81 -1.86 -15.26 0.58
C PRO A 81 -1.03 -14.04 0.14
N LYS A 82 -1.23 -13.58 -1.10
CA LYS A 82 -0.57 -12.39 -1.64
C LYS A 82 -0.95 -11.11 -0.88
N PHE A 83 -2.20 -11.00 -0.43
CA PHE A 83 -2.65 -9.84 0.34
C PHE A 83 -2.19 -9.93 1.80
N MET A 84 -2.17 -11.12 2.39
CA MET A 84 -1.65 -11.35 3.73
C MET A 84 -0.14 -11.06 3.82
N GLY A 85 0.60 -11.35 2.75
CA GLY A 85 2.03 -11.06 2.59
C GLY A 85 2.33 -9.68 2.02
N LEU A 86 1.33 -8.79 1.90
CA LEU A 86 1.50 -7.50 1.21
C LEU A 86 2.68 -6.67 1.76
N PRO A 87 2.86 -6.47 3.09
CA PRO A 87 4.00 -5.70 3.58
C PRO A 87 5.36 -6.29 3.18
N ASP A 88 5.51 -7.61 3.27
CA ASP A 88 6.76 -8.29 2.89
C ASP A 88 7.00 -8.19 1.39
N MET A 89 5.94 -8.34 0.59
CA MET A 89 6.02 -8.20 -0.85
C MET A 89 6.45 -6.79 -1.26
N ILE A 90 5.91 -5.75 -0.63
CA ILE A 90 6.30 -4.37 -0.92
C ILE A 90 7.75 -4.13 -0.52
N LYS A 91 8.15 -4.57 0.67
CA LYS A 91 9.54 -4.49 1.13
C LYS A 91 10.53 -5.09 0.15
N HIS A 92 10.23 -6.27 -0.39
CA HIS A 92 11.14 -6.98 -1.28
C HIS A 92 10.98 -6.63 -2.77
N SER A 93 9.85 -6.04 -3.18
CA SER A 93 9.63 -5.62 -4.58
C SER A 93 10.14 -4.20 -4.84
N LEU A 94 10.18 -3.35 -3.82
CA LEU A 94 10.60 -1.95 -3.93
C LEU A 94 11.74 -1.65 -2.95
N PRO A 95 13.01 -1.84 -3.35
CA PRO A 95 14.16 -1.55 -2.49
C PRO A 95 14.17 -0.11 -1.98
N GLN A 96 13.59 0.84 -2.73
CA GLN A 96 13.52 2.25 -2.32
C GLN A 96 12.62 2.50 -1.11
N VAL A 97 11.80 1.53 -0.71
CA VAL A 97 10.88 1.66 0.44
C VAL A 97 11.46 1.07 1.73
N GLU A 98 12.57 0.34 1.68
CA GLU A 98 13.06 -0.46 2.81
C GLU A 98 13.34 0.39 4.06
N ASP A 99 13.89 1.59 3.88
CA ASP A 99 14.18 2.53 4.97
C ASP A 99 12.97 3.37 5.40
N LYS A 100 11.83 3.24 4.71
CA LYS A 100 10.60 4.02 4.93
C LYS A 100 9.41 3.18 5.41
N LEU A 101 9.54 1.86 5.51
CA LEU A 101 8.48 0.92 5.91
C LEU A 101 8.35 0.72 7.42
#